data_AF-A0A2E3XS95-F1
#
_entry.id   AF-A0A2E3XS95-F1
#
_cell.length_a   1.000
_cell.length_b   1.000
_cell.length_c   1.000
_cell.angle_alpha   90.00
_cell.angle_beta   90.00
_cell.angle_gamma   90.00
#
_symmetry.space_group_name_H-M   'P 1'
#
loop_
_entity.id
_entity.type
_entity.pdbx_description
1 polymer ?
#
loop_
_entity_poly.entity_id
_entity_poly.type
_entity_poly.pdbx_seq_one_letter_code
_entity_poly.pdbx_strand_id
1 'polypeptide(L)'
;MDIIRQFKKMNIWDFQDLMQEKCLDKGDSAVYFMYLDELKLRRIESVSEGGDHKLRSLAHELLASFKREYEKNKDFCSENELKDFSHIVQNEI
;
A
#
# COMPACT_ATOMS: atom_id res chain seq x y z
N MET A 1 11.29 -20.14 -10.41
CA MET A 1 11.51 -18.68 -10.35
C MET A 1 11.15 -18.28 -8.94
N ASP A 2 12.15 -18.15 -8.06
CA ASP A 2 11.88 -17.71 -6.70
C ASP A 2 11.39 -16.26 -6.78
N ILE A 3 10.11 -16.04 -6.50
CA ILE A 3 9.56 -14.69 -6.38
C ILE A 3 10.15 -14.12 -5.09
N ILE A 4 11.27 -13.40 -5.20
CA ILE A 4 11.89 -12.73 -4.06
C ILE A 4 10.95 -11.61 -3.63
N ARG A 5 10.23 -11.80 -2.53
CA ARG A 5 9.41 -10.75 -1.91
C ARG A 5 10.32 -9.65 -1.38
N GLN A 6 10.31 -8.51 -2.07
CA GLN A 6 11.25 -7.40 -1.89
C GLN A 6 11.32 -6.90 -0.44
N PHE A 7 10.19 -6.83 0.27
CA PHE A 7 10.12 -6.24 1.61
C PHE A 7 10.11 -7.26 2.75
N LYS A 8 10.17 -8.58 2.48
CA LYS A 8 9.95 -9.61 3.52
C LYS A 8 10.90 -9.50 4.71
N LYS A 9 12.16 -9.10 4.47
CA LYS A 9 13.18 -8.96 5.51
C LYS A 9 13.19 -7.59 6.19
N MET A 10 12.37 -6.66 5.70
CA MET A 10 12.29 -5.29 6.20
C MET A 10 11.34 -5.21 7.40
N ASN A 11 11.78 -4.54 8.46
CA ASN A 11 10.91 -4.32 9.61
C ASN A 11 9.74 -3.37 9.24
N ILE A 12 8.70 -3.31 10.08
CA ILE A 12 7.49 -2.54 9.75
C ILE A 12 7.71 -1.01 9.75
N TRP A 13 8.68 -0.52 10.53
CA TRP A 13 9.01 0.90 10.60
C TRP A 13 9.76 1.34 9.36
N ASP A 14 10.84 0.63 8.99
CA ASP A 14 11.58 0.86 7.76
C ASP A 14 10.67 0.77 6.53
N PHE A 15 9.72 -0.18 6.55
CA PHE A 15 8.74 -0.33 5.48
C PHE A 15 7.80 0.89 5.39
N GLN A 16 7.32 1.38 6.53
CA GLN A 16 6.47 2.57 6.60
C GLN A 16 7.21 3.82 6.10
N ASP A 17 8.46 4.01 6.53
CA ASP A 17 9.29 5.14 6.12
C ASP A 17 9.56 5.10 4.61
N LEU A 18 9.91 3.93 4.07
CA LEU A 18 10.15 3.75 2.65
C LEU A 18 8.87 3.94 1.82
N MET A 19 7.72 3.46 2.30
CA MET A 19 6.42 3.68 1.67
C MET A 19 6.14 5.18 1.59
N GLN A 20 6.33 5.92 2.68
CA GLN A 20 6.14 7.37 2.70
C GLN A 20 7.08 8.07 1.71
N GLU A 21 8.38 7.76 1.72
CA GLU A 21 9.36 8.33 0.78
C GLU A 21 8.98 8.07 -0.68
N LYS A 22 8.66 6.82 -1.02
CA LYS A 22 8.41 6.42 -2.41
C LYS A 22 7.05 6.90 -2.93
N CYS A 23 6.03 7.02 -2.08
CA CYS A 23 4.71 7.48 -2.49
C CYS A 23 4.57 9.01 -2.44
N LEU A 24 5.22 9.71 -1.51
CA LEU A 24 5.05 11.17 -1.39
C LEU A 24 5.81 11.99 -2.43
N ASP A 25 6.96 11.50 -2.94
CA ASP A 25 7.82 12.34 -3.77
C ASP A 25 7.83 12.00 -5.27
N LYS A 26 7.68 10.73 -5.69
CA LYS A 26 7.82 10.30 -7.11
C LYS A 26 7.12 8.97 -7.49
N GLY A 27 6.25 8.43 -6.67
CA GLY A 27 5.70 7.08 -6.89
C GLY A 27 4.75 7.05 -8.07
N ASP A 28 4.95 6.13 -9.02
CA ASP A 28 3.94 5.78 -10.02
C ASP A 28 2.83 4.93 -9.37
N SER A 29 1.65 4.87 -9.98
CA SER A 29 0.50 4.10 -9.50
C SER A 29 0.87 2.63 -9.19
N ALA A 30 1.72 2.01 -10.01
CA ALA A 30 2.23 0.66 -9.78
C ALA A 30 2.98 0.50 -8.44
N VAL A 31 3.71 1.54 -8.00
CA VAL A 31 4.43 1.53 -6.72
C VAL A 31 3.45 1.44 -5.56
N TYR A 32 2.32 2.14 -5.65
CA TYR A 32 1.27 2.08 -4.63
C TYR A 32 0.68 0.67 -4.51
N PHE A 33 0.37 0.02 -5.64
CA PHE A 33 -0.15 -1.36 -5.63
C PHE A 33 0.86 -2.34 -5.02
N MET A 34 2.14 -2.17 -5.32
CA MET A 34 3.20 -2.99 -4.73
C MET A 34 3.23 -2.87 -3.19
N TYR A 35 3.07 -1.67 -2.64
CA TYR A 35 2.99 -1.48 -1.19
C TYR A 35 1.69 -2.03 -0.59
N LEU A 36 0.57 -1.90 -1.30
CA LEU A 36 -0.71 -2.46 -0.88
C LEU A 36 -0.67 -3.99 -0.79
N ASP A 37 -0.09 -4.65 -1.79
CA ASP A 37 0.11 -6.11 -1.80
C ASP A 37 0.98 -6.56 -0.63
N GLU A 38 2.05 -5.82 -0.34
CA GLU A 38 2.91 -6.11 0.79
C GLU A 38 2.17 -5.94 2.14
N LEU A 39 1.34 -4.91 2.29
CA LEU A 39 0.49 -4.72 3.48
C LEU A 39 -0.47 -5.90 3.65
N LYS A 40 -1.10 -6.37 2.57
CA LYS A 40 -1.99 -7.54 2.58
C LYS A 40 -1.24 -8.80 3.02
N LEU A 41 -0.04 -9.04 2.50
CA LEU A 41 0.78 -10.19 2.90
C LEU A 41 1.19 -10.11 4.37
N ARG A 42 1.62 -8.94 4.85
CA ARG A 42 1.96 -8.72 6.26
C ARG A 42 0.75 -8.92 7.18
N ARG A 43 -0.45 -8.58 6.71
CA ARG A 43 -1.70 -8.78 7.45
C ARG A 43 -1.98 -10.28 7.65
N ILE A 44 -1.85 -11.06 6.59
CA ILE A 44 -2.00 -12.53 6.63
C ILE A 44 -0.99 -13.16 7.60
N GLU A 45 0.22 -12.61 7.68
CA GLU A 45 1.27 -13.06 8.58
C GLU A 45 1.16 -12.48 10.01
N SER A 46 0.28 -11.50 10.23
CA SER A 46 0.10 -10.86 11.53
C SER A 46 -0.66 -11.78 12.47
N VAL A 47 -0.08 -12.02 13.64
CA VAL A 47 -0.69 -12.85 14.70
C VAL A 47 -1.29 -12.02 15.84
N SER A 48 -1.21 -10.68 15.77
CA SER A 48 -1.73 -9.79 16.81
C SER A 48 -2.75 -8.81 16.26
N GLU A 49 -3.79 -8.56 17.05
CA GLU A 49 -4.85 -7.60 16.74
C GLU A 49 -4.31 -6.16 16.59
N GLY A 50 -3.35 -5.77 17.45
CA GLY A 50 -2.69 -4.47 17.34
C GLY A 50 -1.87 -4.32 16.06
N GLY A 51 -1.20 -5.39 15.62
CA GLY A 51 -0.49 -5.44 14.34
C GLY A 51 -1.45 -5.32 13.15
N ASP A 52 -2.57 -6.04 13.20
CA ASP A 52 -3.63 -5.98 12.18
C ASP A 52 -4.21 -4.57 12.06
N HIS A 53 -4.56 -3.95 13.18
CA HIS A 53 -5.06 -2.58 13.22
C HIS A 53 -4.06 -1.58 12.63
N LYS A 54 -2.76 -1.71 12.94
CA LYS A 54 -1.72 -0.84 12.38
C LYS A 54 -1.61 -0.99 10.86
N LEU A 55 -1.65 -2.23 10.35
CA LEU A 55 -1.58 -2.50 8.91
C LEU A 55 -2.80 -1.94 8.16
N ARG A 56 -4.00 -2.06 8.73
CA ARG A 56 -5.22 -1.43 8.20
C ARG A 56 -5.11 0.09 8.13
N SER A 57 -4.63 0.72 9.21
CA SER A 57 -4.41 2.17 9.24
C SER A 57 -3.47 2.62 8.12
N LEU A 58 -2.35 1.91 7.93
CA LEU A 58 -1.39 2.20 6.87
C LEU A 58 -2.00 2.05 5.47
N ALA A 59 -2.84 1.03 5.24
CA ALA A 59 -3.54 0.85 3.97
C ALA A 59 -4.54 1.99 3.67
N HIS A 60 -5.25 2.47 4.69
CA HIS A 60 -6.12 3.64 4.55
C HIS A 60 -5.36 4.93 4.28
N GLU A 61 -4.21 5.15 4.94
CA GLU A 61 -3.32 6.27 4.66
C GLU A 61 -2.78 6.22 3.23
N LEU A 62 -2.39 5.03 2.76
CA LEU A 62 -1.91 4.80 1.40
C LEU A 62 -3.01 5.09 0.37
N LEU A 63 -4.25 4.64 0.59
CA LEU A 63 -5.41 4.97 -0.25
C LEU A 63 -5.67 6.48 -0.30
N ALA A 64 -5.58 7.16 0.85
CA ALA A 64 -5.78 8.60 0.91
C ALA A 64 -4.71 9.34 0.11
N SER A 65 -3.45 8.90 0.17
CA SER A 65 -2.37 9.43 -0.67
C SER A 65 -2.62 9.15 -2.16
N PHE A 66 -2.99 7.91 -2.52
CA PHE A 66 -3.28 7.54 -3.92
C PHE A 66 -4.40 8.39 -4.54
N LYS A 67 -5.48 8.62 -3.77
CA LYS A 67 -6.58 9.51 -4.16
C LYS A 67 -6.10 10.94 -4.40
N ARG A 68 -5.24 11.48 -3.52
CA ARG A 68 -4.68 12.83 -3.69
C ARG A 68 -3.84 12.94 -4.95
N GLU A 69 -3.03 11.94 -5.28
CA GLU A 69 -2.25 11.96 -6.52
C GLU A 69 -3.14 11.88 -7.77
N TYR A 70 -4.18 11.04 -7.76
CA TYR A 70 -5.19 11.03 -8.83
C TYR A 70 -6.01 12.33 -8.94
N GLU A 71 -6.24 13.02 -7.83
CA GLU A 71 -6.91 14.33 -7.82
C GLU A 71 -6.03 15.43 -8.41
N LYS A 72 -4.73 15.42 -8.11
CA LYS A 72 -3.74 16.34 -8.67
C LYS A 72 -3.47 16.06 -10.15
N ASN A 73 -3.38 14.79 -10.53
CA ASN A 73 -3.09 14.34 -11.88
C ASN A 73 -4.03 13.20 -12.27
N LYS A 74 -5.00 13.49 -13.15
CA LYS A 74 -5.97 12.48 -13.62
C LYS A 74 -5.34 11.38 -14.49
N ASP A 75 -4.16 11.62 -15.03
CA ASP A 75 -3.40 10.63 -15.80
C ASP A 75 -2.51 9.75 -14.90
N PHE A 76 -2.54 9.96 -13.58
CA PHE A 76 -1.75 9.19 -12.62
C PHE A 76 -2.12 7.69 -12.62
N CYS A 77 -3.41 7.39 -12.73
CA CYS A 77 -3.94 6.04 -12.87
C CYS A 77 -5.31 6.11 -13.57
N SER A 78 -5.79 4.97 -14.04
CA SER A 78 -7.15 4.84 -14.53
C SER A 78 -8.18 4.85 -13.39
N GLU A 79 -9.42 5.25 -13.72
CA GLU A 79 -10.51 5.20 -12.73
C GLU A 79 -10.79 3.78 -12.22
N ASN A 80 -10.54 2.76 -13.05
CA ASN A 80 -10.66 1.36 -12.64
C ASN A 80 -9.60 1.00 -11.60
N GLU A 81 -8.34 1.38 -11.80
CA GLU A 81 -7.28 1.16 -10.81
C GLU A 81 -7.61 1.85 -9.48
N LEU A 82 -8.18 3.05 -9.50
CA LEU A 82 -8.63 3.71 -8.26
C LEU A 82 -9.74 2.95 -7.55
N LYS A 83 -10.70 2.38 -8.30
CA LYS A 83 -11.78 1.55 -7.75
C LYS A 83 -11.22 0.26 -7.17
N ASP A 84 -10.33 -0.41 -7.88
CA ASP A 84 -9.70 -1.66 -7.45
C ASP A 84 -8.86 -1.44 -6.19
N PHE A 85 -8.04 -0.39 -6.15
CA PHE A 85 -7.27 -0.02 -4.96
C PHE A 85 -8.18 0.22 -3.76
N SER A 86 -9.26 0.98 -3.96
CA SER A 86 -10.25 1.25 -2.90
C SER A 86 -10.94 -0.03 -2.42
N HIS A 87 -11.27 -0.95 -3.33
CA HIS A 87 -11.91 -2.21 -3.01
C HIS A 87 -11.03 -3.12 -2.15
N ILE A 88 -9.75 -3.25 -2.51
CA ILE A 88 -8.77 -4.07 -1.78
C ILE A 88 -8.63 -3.53 -0.35
N VAL A 89 -8.48 -2.22 -0.18
CA VAL A 89 -8.32 -1.60 1.15
C VAL A 89 -9.55 -1.80 2.03
N GLN A 90 -10.76 -1.85 1.46
CA GLN A 90 -12.00 -1.99 2.23
C GLN A 90 -12.36 -3.43 2.58
N ASN A 91 -12.02 -4.39 1.71
CA ASN A 91 -12.52 -5.77 1.81
C ASN A 91 -11.41 -6.80 2.05
N GLU A 92 -10.19 -6.50 1.64
CA GLU A 92 -9.07 -7.43 1.64
C GLU A 92 -7.96 -7.04 2.63
N ILE A 93 -8.04 -5.85 3.23
CA ILE A 93 -7.22 -5.37 4.35
C ILE A 93 -8.10 -5.08 5.57
#